data_AF-A0A258YAM7-F1
#
_entry.id   AF-A0A258YAM7-F1
#
_cell.length_a   1.000
_cell.length_b   1.000
_cell.length_c   1.000
_cell.angle_alpha   90.00
_cell.angle_beta   90.00
_cell.angle_gamma   90.00
#
_symmetry.space_group_name_H-M   'P 1'
#
loop_
_entity.id
_entity.type
_entity.pdbx_description
1 polymer ?
#
loop_
_entity_poly.entity_id
_entity_poly.type
_entity_poly.pdbx_seq_one_letter_code
_entity_poly.pdbx_strand_id
1 'polypeptide(L)'
;MLCTEIIRTFVKIITMSNSATLTQTRFDVRLPREQKEVIELAATLSGFKSKSEFIVHTLFKEATSIVVKHTQIIASEKDQKLFFDAIINPPKPNKNLLKAAKNYNKLVASK
;
A
#
# COMPACT_ATOMS: atom_id res chain seq x y z
N MET A 1 -12.88 -0.57 -13.92
CA MET A 1 -11.84 0.49 -14.07
C MET A 1 -11.27 1.00 -12.75
N LEU A 2 -11.79 0.62 -11.57
CA LEU A 2 -11.26 1.07 -10.27
C LEU A 2 -9.94 0.41 -9.84
N CYS A 3 -9.61 -0.76 -10.40
CA CYS A 3 -8.43 -1.54 -9.98
C CYS A 3 -7.11 -0.90 -10.42
N THR A 4 -7.08 -0.22 -11.57
CA THR A 4 -5.87 0.44 -12.09
C THR A 4 -5.51 1.72 -11.33
N GLU A 5 -6.50 2.46 -10.84
CA GLU A 5 -6.25 3.71 -10.10
C GLU A 5 -5.65 3.45 -8.71
N ILE A 6 -6.06 2.39 -8.03
CA ILE A 6 -5.51 2.00 -6.72
C ILE A 6 -4.04 1.60 -6.88
N ILE A 7 -3.72 0.76 -7.87
CA ILE A 7 -2.35 0.30 -8.13
C ILE A 7 -1.45 1.49 -8.55
N ARG A 8 -1.96 2.38 -9.43
CA ARG A 8 -1.21 3.53 -9.95
C ARG A 8 -0.95 4.60 -8.87
N THR A 9 -1.89 4.82 -7.96
CA THR A 9 -1.71 5.72 -6.81
C THR A 9 -0.71 5.15 -5.82
N PHE A 10 -0.75 3.84 -5.59
CA PHE A 10 0.11 3.17 -4.63
C PHE A 10 1.59 3.13 -5.04
N VAL A 11 1.87 2.79 -6.30
CA VAL A 11 3.23 2.80 -6.85
C VAL A 11 3.83 4.20 -6.77
N LYS A 12 3.03 5.25 -7.01
CA LYS A 12 3.47 6.65 -6.94
C LYS A 12 3.92 7.06 -5.53
N ILE A 13 3.25 6.60 -4.47
CA ILE A 13 3.65 6.88 -3.08
C ILE A 13 5.00 6.22 -2.75
N ILE A 14 5.24 4.99 -3.23
CA ILE A 14 6.48 4.25 -2.97
C ILE A 14 7.67 4.78 -3.82
N THR A 15 7.40 5.35 -5.00
CA THR A 15 8.44 5.89 -5.91
C THR A 15 8.77 7.37 -5.73
N MET A 16 8.22 8.08 -4.74
CA MET A 16 8.55 9.49 -4.46
C MET A 16 9.94 9.73 -3.82
N SER A 17 10.95 8.94 -4.19
CA SER A 17 12.36 9.30 -4.04
C SER A 17 12.94 9.73 -5.38
N ASN A 18 12.64 10.97 -5.80
CA ASN A 18 13.63 11.95 -6.24
C ASN A 18 12.94 13.16 -6.87
N SER A 19 13.30 14.35 -6.40
CA SER A 19 12.98 15.67 -6.94
C SER A 19 11.50 16.06 -7.07
N ALA A 20 10.81 16.16 -5.94
CA ALA A 20 9.74 17.15 -5.79
C ALA A 20 10.17 18.07 -4.63
N THR A 21 9.98 19.38 -4.78
CA THR A 21 10.29 20.40 -3.77
C THR A 21 9.92 19.90 -2.37
N LEU A 22 10.92 19.66 -1.52
CA LEU A 22 10.75 19.09 -0.18
C LEU A 22 10.06 20.12 0.73
N THR A 23 8.75 20.23 0.62
CA THR A 23 7.96 20.94 1.62
C THR A 23 8.01 20.10 2.90
N GLN A 24 8.91 20.45 3.81
CA GLN A 24 8.99 19.82 5.12
C GLN A 24 7.74 20.18 5.91
N THR A 25 7.02 19.15 6.36
CA THR A 25 5.86 19.31 7.24
C THR A 25 6.22 18.88 8.66
N ARG A 26 5.51 19.41 9.64
CA ARG A 26 5.73 19.11 11.04
C ARG A 26 4.89 17.91 11.48
N PHE A 27 5.50 17.04 12.27
CA PHE A 27 4.82 15.92 12.93
C PHE A 27 4.83 16.16 14.43
N ASP A 28 3.72 16.65 14.97
CA ASP A 28 3.59 16.99 16.39
C ASP A 28 2.92 15.86 17.18
N VAL A 29 3.63 15.30 18.16
CA VAL A 29 3.14 14.23 19.03
C VAL A 29 3.49 14.53 20.48
N ARG A 30 2.55 14.26 21.39
CA ARG A 30 2.78 14.27 22.84
C ARG A 30 3.11 12.85 23.31
N LEU A 31 4.20 12.70 24.06
CA LEU A 31 4.69 11.42 24.55
C LEU A 31 4.82 11.47 26.09
N PRO A 32 4.39 10.42 26.80
CA PRO A 32 4.78 10.18 28.18
C PRO A 32 6.31 10.16 28.33
N ARG A 33 6.79 10.52 29.52
CA ARG A 33 8.24 10.59 29.81
C ARG A 33 8.95 9.26 29.56
N GLU A 34 8.37 8.16 30.00
CA GLU A 34 8.92 6.81 29.84
C GLU A 34 9.13 6.46 28.36
N GLN A 35 8.14 6.72 27.51
CA GLN A 35 8.25 6.47 26.06
C GLN A 35 9.37 7.30 25.43
N LYS A 36 9.50 8.57 25.85
CA LYS A 36 10.58 9.44 25.37
C LYS A 36 11.95 8.88 25.73
N GLU A 37 12.15 8.43 26.97
CA GLU A 37 13.42 7.90 27.45
C GLU A 37 13.83 6.63 26.68
N VAL A 38 12.88 5.71 26.45
CA VAL A 38 13.11 4.50 25.64
C VAL A 38 13.48 4.85 24.20
N ILE A 39 12.78 5.81 23.59
CA ILE A 39 13.07 6.24 22.21
C ILE A 39 14.45 6.88 22.09
N GLU A 40 14.85 7.72 23.06
CA GLU A 40 16.17 8.36 23.07
C GLU A 40 17.29 7.32 23.23
N LEU A 41 17.10 6.32 24.10
CA LEU A 41 18.03 5.21 24.23
C LEU A 41 18.11 4.38 22.95
N ALA A 42 16.98 4.00 22.37
CA ALA A 42 16.92 3.21 21.14
C ALA A 42 17.58 3.95 19.95
N ALA A 43 17.36 5.27 19.83
CA ALA A 43 18.01 6.09 18.81
C ALA A 43 19.53 6.08 18.95
N THR A 44 20.02 6.18 20.19
CA THR A 44 21.47 6.15 20.50
C THR A 44 22.08 4.79 20.16
N LEU A 45 21.45 3.70 20.59
CA LEU A 45 21.90 2.33 20.32
C LEU A 45 21.87 1.99 18.83
N SER A 46 20.91 2.54 18.10
CA SER A 46 20.76 2.32 16.65
C SER A 46 21.68 3.22 15.81
N GLY A 47 22.47 4.11 16.42
CA GLY A 47 23.45 4.96 15.74
C GLY A 47 22.87 6.18 15.02
N PHE A 48 21.64 6.59 15.34
CA PHE A 48 21.04 7.79 14.75
C PHE A 48 21.61 9.05 15.39
N LYS A 49 21.74 10.12 14.58
CA LYS A 49 22.29 11.40 15.05
C LYS A 49 21.29 12.18 15.91
N SER A 50 19.99 11.90 15.75
CA SER A 50 18.94 12.53 16.54
C SER A 50 17.74 11.58 16.75
N LYS A 51 17.02 11.79 17.85
CA LYS A 51 15.74 11.11 18.11
C LYS A 51 14.70 11.37 17.02
N SER A 52 14.68 12.57 16.44
CA SER A 52 13.73 12.94 15.39
C SER A 52 13.98 12.13 14.12
N GLU A 53 15.24 11.96 13.74
CA GLU A 53 15.65 11.13 12.60
C GLU A 53 15.28 9.66 12.83
N PHE A 54 15.55 9.14 14.03
CA PHE A 54 15.15 7.79 14.41
C PHE A 54 13.63 7.58 14.34
N ILE A 55 12.84 8.52 14.86
CA ILE A 55 11.37 8.48 14.82
C ILE A 55 10.88 8.47 13.38
N VAL A 56 11.34 9.41 12.55
CA VAL A 56 10.90 9.51 11.14
C VAL A 56 11.26 8.24 10.38
N HIS A 57 12.48 7.73 10.53
CA HIS A 57 12.93 6.51 9.87
C HIS A 57 12.09 5.29 10.27
N THR A 58 11.92 5.09 11.58
CA THR A 58 11.22 3.92 12.13
C THR A 58 9.74 3.96 11.78
N LEU A 59 9.09 5.13 11.93
CA LEU A 59 7.69 5.30 11.56
C LEU A 59 7.46 5.09 10.07
N PHE A 60 8.33 5.64 9.22
CA PHE A 60 8.20 5.46 7.77
C PHE A 60 8.34 3.99 7.39
N LYS A 61 9.36 3.30 7.92
CA LYS A 61 9.57 1.86 7.69
C LYS A 61 8.36 1.03 8.08
N GLU A 62 7.82 1.26 9.28
CA GLU A 62 6.68 0.50 9.78
C GLU A 62 5.39 0.83 9.01
N ALA A 63 5.15 2.12 8.72
CA ALA A 63 4.03 2.53 7.88
C ALA A 63 4.10 1.87 6.50
N THR A 64 5.26 1.87 5.84
CA THR A 64 5.44 1.17 4.56
C THR A 64 5.18 -0.33 4.68
N SER A 65 5.67 -0.97 5.74
CA SER A 65 5.44 -2.40 6.01
C SER A 65 3.95 -2.72 6.14
N ILE A 66 3.21 -1.97 6.94
CA ILE A 66 1.75 -2.11 7.11
C ILE A 66 1.05 -1.93 5.76
N VAL A 67 1.43 -0.87 5.06
CA VAL A 67 0.84 -0.49 3.78
C VAL A 67 1.05 -1.61 2.75
N VAL A 68 2.26 -2.15 2.63
CA VAL A 68 2.56 -3.30 1.75
C VAL A 68 1.77 -4.55 2.15
N LYS A 69 1.74 -4.89 3.45
CA LYS A 69 1.02 -6.06 3.95
C LYS A 69 -0.48 -6.03 3.60
N HIS A 70 -1.10 -4.86 3.62
CA HIS A 70 -2.54 -4.72 3.38
C HIS A 70 -2.92 -4.50 1.91
N THR A 71 -2.00 -4.08 1.05
CA THR A 71 -2.29 -3.84 -0.38
C THR A 71 -1.72 -4.90 -1.31
N GLN A 72 -0.93 -5.84 -0.81
CA GLN A 72 -0.50 -7.00 -1.58
C GLN A 72 -1.71 -7.89 -1.93
N ILE A 73 -2.24 -7.71 -3.14
CA ILE A 73 -3.32 -8.53 -3.72
C ILE A 73 -2.84 -9.97 -3.98
N ILE A 74 -1.53 -10.16 -4.17
CA ILE A 74 -0.94 -11.45 -4.50
C ILE A 74 0.18 -11.76 -3.49
N ALA A 75 -0.24 -12.24 -2.32
CA ALA A 75 0.69 -12.53 -1.23
C ALA A 75 1.24 -13.97 -1.28
N SER A 76 0.49 -14.92 -1.85
CA SER A 76 0.91 -16.33 -1.92
C SER A 76 1.35 -16.74 -3.32
N GLU A 77 2.30 -17.69 -3.39
CA GLU A 77 2.75 -18.31 -4.65
C GLU A 77 1.60 -18.98 -5.41
N LYS A 78 0.62 -19.52 -4.68
CA LYS A 78 -0.60 -20.11 -5.24
C LYS A 78 -1.46 -19.06 -5.94
N ASP A 79 -1.60 -17.88 -5.36
CA ASP A 79 -2.37 -16.78 -5.95
C ASP A 79 -1.65 -16.20 -7.17
N GLN A 80 -0.31 -16.13 -7.14
CA GLN A 80 0.49 -15.75 -8.31
C GLN A 80 0.23 -16.70 -9.47
N LYS A 81 0.34 -18.01 -9.23
CA LYS A 81 0.09 -19.03 -10.24
C LYS A 81 -1.32 -18.93 -10.81
N LEU A 82 -2.34 -18.82 -9.94
CA LEU A 82 -3.73 -18.69 -10.38
C LEU A 82 -3.96 -17.43 -11.22
N PHE A 83 -3.35 -16.31 -10.83
CA PHE A 83 -3.44 -15.06 -11.57
C PHE A 83 -2.78 -15.14 -12.94
N PHE A 84 -1.55 -15.68 -13.01
CA PHE A 84 -0.85 -15.90 -14.28
C PHE A 84 -1.59 -16.87 -15.18
N ASP A 85 -2.06 -18.00 -14.64
CA ASP A 85 -2.85 -18.97 -15.40
C ASP A 85 -4.14 -18.32 -15.94
N ALA A 86 -4.81 -17.46 -15.17
CA ALA A 86 -6.01 -16.75 -15.63
C ALA A 86 -5.73 -15.70 -16.74
N ILE A 87 -4.50 -15.17 -16.84
CA ILE A 87 -4.10 -14.25 -17.92
C ILE A 87 -3.69 -15.03 -19.17
N ILE A 88 -2.85 -16.05 -19.01
CA ILE A 88 -2.26 -16.81 -20.12
C ILE A 88 -3.30 -17.77 -20.71
N ASN A 89 -4.11 -18.40 -19.86
CA ASN A 89 -5.13 -19.38 -20.22
C ASN A 89 -6.49 -18.94 -19.65
N PRO A 90 -7.12 -17.88 -20.20
CA PRO A 90 -8.33 -17.32 -19.64
C PRO A 90 -9.47 -18.35 -19.66
N PRO A 91 -10.04 -18.71 -18.49
CA PRO A 91 -11.12 -19.68 -18.42
C PRO A 91 -12.40 -19.11 -19.04
N LYS A 92 -13.26 -19.99 -19.56
CA LYS A 92 -14.57 -19.58 -20.08
C LYS A 92 -15.43 -18.99 -18.94
N PRO A 93 -16.13 -17.87 -19.16
CA PRO A 93 -16.99 -17.27 -18.15
C PRO A 93 -18.14 -18.22 -17.78
N ASN A 94 -18.42 -18.31 -16.47
CA ASN A 94 -19.47 -19.18 -15.97
C ASN A 94 -20.88 -18.61 -16.27
N LYS A 95 -21.92 -19.45 -16.08
CA LYS A 95 -23.32 -19.07 -16.35
C LYS A 95 -23.76 -17.82 -15.56
N ASN A 96 -23.25 -17.63 -14.34
CA ASN A 96 -23.58 -16.49 -13.49
C ASN A 96 -22.97 -15.18 -14.02
N LEU A 97 -21.71 -15.22 -14.46
CA LEU A 97 -21.04 -14.07 -15.08
C LEU A 97 -21.72 -13.69 -16.40
N LEU A 98 -22.11 -14.66 -17.21
CA LEU A 98 -22.86 -14.41 -18.44
C LEU A 98 -24.22 -13.76 -18.16
N LYS A 99 -24.94 -14.22 -17.12
CA LYS A 99 -26.21 -13.61 -16.69
C LYS A 99 -26.02 -12.19 -16.18
N ALA A 100 -25.00 -11.94 -15.36
CA ALA A 100 -24.67 -10.61 -14.85
C ALA A 100 -24.32 -9.63 -16.00
N ALA A 101 -23.52 -10.07 -16.97
CA ALA A 101 -23.19 -9.27 -18.15
C ALA A 101 -24.43 -8.92 -18.98
N LYS A 102 -25.33 -9.89 -19.21
CA LYS A 102 -26.61 -9.63 -19.89
C LYS A 102 -27.47 -8.61 -19.14
N ASN A 103 -27.54 -8.71 -17.81
CA ASN A 103 -28.30 -7.77 -16.99
C ASN A 103 -27.71 -6.36 -17.05
N TYR A 104 -26.39 -6.24 -16.93
CA TYR A 104 -25.69 -4.96 -17.06
C TYR A 104 -25.95 -4.31 -18.42
N ASN A 105 -25.80 -5.06 -19.52
CA ASN A 105 -26.04 -4.52 -20.86
C ASN A 105 -27.48 -4.03 -21.06
N LYS A 106 -28.48 -4.70 -20.46
CA LYS A 106 -29.87 -4.24 -20.47
C LYS A 106 -30.05 -2.93 -19.70
N LEU A 107 -29.41 -2.79 -18.54
CA LEU A 107 -29.47 -1.58 -17.72
C LEU A 107 -28.80 -0.38 -18.40
N VAL A 108 -27.69 -0.61 -19.12
CA VAL A 108 -26.99 0.45 -19.85
C VAL A 108 -27.72 0.83 -21.14
N ALA A 109 -28.34 -0.14 -21.83
CA ALA A 109 -29.11 0.13 -23.04
C ALA A 109 -30.47 0.79 -22.79
N SER A 110 -31.00 0.72 -21.57
CA SER A 110 -32.24 1.39 -21.17
C SER A 110 -32.01 2.83 -20.64
N LYS A 111 -30.80 3.36 -20.78
CA LYS A 111 -30.40 4.70 -20.34
C LYS A 111 -30.03 5.54 -21.55
#